data_AF-C0HJ64-F1
#
_entry.id   AF-C0HJ64-F1
#
_cell.length_a   1.000
_cell.length_b   1.000
_cell.length_c   1.000
_cell.angle_alpha   90.00
_cell.angle_beta   90.00
_cell.angle_gamma   90.00
#
_symmetry.space_group_name_H-M   'P 1'
#
loop_
_entity.id
_entity.type
_entity.pdbx_description
1 polymer ?
#
loop_
_entity_poly.entity_id
_entity_poly.type
_entity_poly.pdbx_seq_one_letter_code
_entity_poly.pdbx_strand_id
1 'polypeptide(L)'
;MENPDLRKAMGMKPDQKGVRVRRVEPTAPESGCLRPSDIILSFDGVDIANDGTVPFRHGERIGFSYLVSQKYTGEKALVKVLRDSKVHEFKIRLATHKRLVAAHVKGRPPSYYIVAGFVFAAISVPYLRSEYGKDYEYDAPVKLLVKHLHAMAESPDEQLVVVSQVLVSDINIGYEEIVNTQVLAFNGQPVKNLKNLATMVENCKDEFLKFDLEYDQVCS
;
A
#
# COMPACT_ATOMS: atom_id res chain seq x y z
N MET A 1 -14.14 -18.83 -3.20
CA MET A 1 -13.97 -20.26 -2.88
C MET A 1 -14.97 -21.12 -3.67
N GLU A 2 -15.10 -20.90 -4.98
CA GLU A 2 -16.13 -21.55 -5.81
C GLU A 2 -15.74 -22.96 -6.24
N ASN A 3 -14.45 -23.20 -6.45
CA ASN A 3 -13.91 -24.52 -6.76
C ASN A 3 -14.07 -25.48 -5.55
N PRO A 4 -14.76 -26.64 -5.70
CA PRO A 4 -15.02 -27.58 -4.62
C PRO A 4 -13.76 -28.28 -4.09
N ASP A 5 -12.79 -28.60 -4.97
CA ASP A 5 -11.53 -29.24 -4.57
C ASP A 5 -10.68 -28.30 -3.72
N LEU A 6 -10.66 -27.01 -4.06
CA LEU A 6 -10.00 -25.98 -3.24
C LEU A 6 -10.64 -25.89 -1.84
N ARG A 7 -11.97 -25.93 -1.74
CA ARG A 7 -12.66 -25.94 -0.43
C ARG A 7 -12.28 -27.16 0.39
N LYS A 8 -12.30 -28.34 -0.23
CA LYS A 8 -11.96 -29.61 0.41
C LYS A 8 -10.49 -29.64 0.87
N ALA A 9 -9.57 -29.17 0.03
CA ALA A 9 -8.14 -29.08 0.36
C ALA A 9 -7.86 -28.15 1.56
N MET A 10 -8.68 -27.11 1.73
CA MET A 10 -8.60 -26.19 2.86
C MET A 10 -9.39 -26.66 4.10
N GLY A 11 -9.99 -27.86 4.04
CA GLY A 11 -10.76 -28.45 5.13
C GLY A 11 -12.07 -27.74 5.45
N MET A 12 -12.68 -27.08 4.46
CA MET A 12 -14.04 -26.55 4.60
C MET A 12 -15.06 -27.69 4.61
N LYS A 13 -16.03 -27.60 5.53
CA LYS A 13 -17.20 -28.49 5.52
C LYS A 13 -18.12 -28.18 4.32
N PRO A 14 -18.97 -29.12 3.87
CA PRO A 14 -19.84 -28.92 2.71
C PRO A 14 -20.80 -27.73 2.82
N ASP A 15 -21.23 -27.39 4.04
CA ASP A 15 -22.12 -26.29 4.37
C ASP A 15 -21.39 -24.94 4.53
N GLN A 16 -20.06 -24.96 4.63
CA GLN A 16 -19.26 -23.75 4.79
C GLN A 16 -19.01 -23.04 3.47
N LYS A 17 -19.09 -21.72 3.52
CA LYS A 17 -18.85 -20.79 2.41
C LYS A 17 -18.03 -19.61 2.91
N GLY A 18 -17.30 -18.96 2.01
CA GLY A 18 -16.49 -17.80 2.37
C GLY A 18 -15.44 -17.41 1.34
N VAL A 19 -14.60 -16.45 1.73
CA VAL A 19 -13.53 -15.91 0.87
C VAL A 19 -12.17 -16.13 1.50
N ARG A 20 -11.18 -16.51 0.69
CA ARG A 20 -9.80 -16.73 1.15
C ARG A 20 -9.03 -15.42 1.21
N VAL A 21 -8.43 -15.13 2.35
CA VAL A 21 -7.50 -14.02 2.54
C VAL A 21 -6.25 -14.29 1.71
N ARG A 22 -5.95 -13.41 0.74
CA ARG A 22 -4.73 -13.50 -0.07
C ARG A 22 -3.53 -12.85 0.61
N ARG A 23 -3.72 -11.62 1.08
CA ARG A 23 -2.73 -10.76 1.74
C ARG A 23 -3.45 -9.95 2.80
N VAL A 24 -2.72 -9.54 3.83
CA VAL A 24 -3.20 -8.63 4.88
C VAL A 24 -2.27 -7.42 4.88
N GLU A 25 -2.85 -6.22 4.92
CA GLU A 25 -2.10 -4.97 4.98
C GLU A 25 -1.27 -4.94 6.28
N PRO A 26 0.08 -4.81 6.22
CA PRO A 26 0.93 -4.82 7.42
C PRO A 26 0.54 -3.74 8.44
N THR A 27 0.11 -2.59 7.94
CA THR A 27 -0.25 -1.41 8.73
C THR A 27 -1.67 -1.45 9.30
N ALA A 28 -2.48 -2.42 8.91
CA ALA A 28 -3.85 -2.52 9.35
C ALA A 28 -3.95 -3.28 10.70
N PRO A 29 -4.86 -2.90 11.61
CA PRO A 29 -4.98 -3.55 12.92
C PRO A 29 -5.21 -5.07 12.87
N GLU A 30 -5.85 -5.54 11.80
CA GLU A 30 -6.10 -6.96 11.55
C GLU A 30 -4.84 -7.78 11.24
N SER A 31 -3.70 -7.17 10.93
CA SER A 31 -2.44 -7.90 10.64
C SER A 31 -1.96 -8.76 11.82
N GLY A 32 -2.31 -8.36 13.06
CA GLY A 32 -2.04 -9.16 14.26
C GLY A 32 -3.01 -10.32 14.49
N CYS A 33 -4.11 -10.41 13.74
CA CYS A 33 -5.18 -11.39 13.97
C CYS A 33 -5.42 -12.30 12.77
N LEU A 34 -5.58 -11.73 11.58
CA LEU A 34 -5.82 -12.45 10.32
C LEU A 34 -4.50 -12.88 9.69
N ARG A 35 -4.55 -13.99 8.96
CA ARG A 35 -3.38 -14.55 8.26
C ARG A 35 -3.73 -14.83 6.80
N PRO A 36 -2.73 -14.79 5.89
CA PRO A 36 -2.89 -15.36 4.56
C PRO A 36 -3.45 -16.79 4.64
N SER A 37 -4.32 -17.12 3.71
CA SER A 37 -5.03 -18.41 3.61
C SER A 37 -6.13 -18.67 4.65
N ASP A 38 -6.38 -17.75 5.60
CA ASP A 38 -7.63 -17.78 6.36
C ASP A 38 -8.83 -17.70 5.41
N ILE A 39 -9.92 -18.39 5.73
CA ILE A 39 -11.17 -18.27 4.99
C ILE A 39 -12.17 -17.53 5.86
N ILE A 40 -12.53 -16.31 5.45
CA ILE A 40 -13.54 -15.51 6.15
C ILE A 40 -14.91 -16.11 5.87
N LEU A 41 -15.57 -16.58 6.93
CA LEU A 41 -16.88 -17.24 6.89
C LEU A 41 -18.00 -16.22 7.12
N SER A 42 -17.84 -15.30 8.08
CA SER A 42 -18.85 -14.30 8.38
C SER A 42 -18.25 -13.00 8.95
N PHE A 43 -19.02 -11.93 8.82
CA PHE A 43 -18.73 -10.60 9.36
C PHE A 43 -19.94 -10.10 10.15
N ASP A 44 -19.75 -9.81 11.44
CA ASP A 44 -20.80 -9.46 12.41
C ASP A 44 -22.01 -10.42 12.38
N GLY A 45 -21.73 -11.72 12.24
CA GLY A 45 -22.76 -12.76 12.17
C GLY A 45 -23.44 -12.93 10.81
N VAL A 46 -23.11 -12.11 9.80
CA VAL A 46 -23.62 -12.25 8.43
C VAL A 46 -22.70 -13.17 7.63
N ASP A 47 -23.21 -14.31 7.17
CA ASP A 47 -22.45 -15.28 6.38
C ASP A 47 -22.07 -14.75 4.99
N ILE A 48 -20.81 -14.94 4.64
CA ILE A 48 -20.22 -14.53 3.35
C ILE A 48 -20.22 -15.72 2.39
N ALA A 49 -20.73 -15.52 1.17
CA ALA A 49 -20.74 -16.56 0.15
C ALA A 49 -19.37 -16.75 -0.53
N ASN A 50 -19.24 -17.81 -1.33
CA ASN A 50 -17.99 -18.18 -2.00
C ASN A 50 -17.51 -17.15 -3.04
N ASP A 51 -18.41 -16.31 -3.54
CA ASP A 51 -18.21 -15.19 -4.45
C ASP A 51 -17.94 -13.86 -3.70
N GLY A 52 -17.95 -13.87 -2.36
CA GLY A 52 -17.77 -12.68 -1.53
C GLY A 52 -19.02 -11.82 -1.34
N THR A 53 -20.20 -12.32 -1.70
CA THR A 53 -21.46 -11.59 -1.52
C THR A 53 -22.14 -11.90 -0.19
N VAL A 54 -22.95 -10.96 0.30
CA VAL A 54 -23.84 -11.07 1.46
C VAL A 54 -25.27 -10.70 1.06
N PRO A 55 -26.31 -11.18 1.78
CA PRO A 55 -27.67 -10.72 1.56
C PRO A 55 -27.79 -9.20 1.78
N PHE A 56 -28.53 -8.51 0.93
CA PHE A 56 -28.72 -7.05 1.03
C PHE A 56 -30.18 -6.66 1.23
N ARG A 57 -31.03 -6.98 0.26
CA ARG A 57 -32.48 -6.73 0.25
C ARG A 57 -33.20 -7.98 -0.25
N HIS A 58 -34.52 -7.92 -0.34
CA HIS A 58 -35.31 -9.06 -0.80
C HIS A 58 -34.85 -9.55 -2.18
N GLY A 59 -34.27 -10.74 -2.23
CA GLY A 59 -33.73 -11.34 -3.45
C GLY A 59 -32.39 -10.78 -3.95
N GLU A 60 -31.82 -9.76 -3.29
CA GLU A 60 -30.61 -9.08 -3.75
C GLU A 60 -29.38 -9.41 -2.90
N ARG A 61 -28.21 -9.44 -3.55
CA ARG A 61 -26.91 -9.69 -2.92
C ARG A 61 -25.94 -8.56 -3.27
N ILE A 62 -25.05 -8.23 -2.34
CA ILE A 62 -24.03 -7.19 -2.51
C ILE A 62 -22.68 -7.69 -2.01
N GLY A 63 -21.57 -7.10 -2.46
CA GLY A 63 -20.24 -7.44 -1.92
C GLY A 63 -20.14 -7.17 -0.42
N PHE A 64 -19.51 -8.06 0.33
CA PHE A 64 -19.42 -7.96 1.79
C PHE A 64 -18.70 -6.69 2.29
N SER A 65 -17.91 -6.02 1.43
CA SER A 65 -17.29 -4.73 1.71
C SER A 65 -18.31 -3.65 2.09
N TYR A 66 -19.57 -3.80 1.65
CA TYR A 66 -20.68 -2.96 2.10
C TYR A 66 -20.79 -2.94 3.63
N LEU A 67 -20.80 -4.10 4.29
CA LEU A 67 -20.91 -4.22 5.75
C LEU A 67 -19.75 -3.52 6.46
N VAL A 68 -18.55 -3.59 5.88
CA VAL A 68 -17.36 -2.92 6.42
C VAL A 68 -17.49 -1.40 6.30
N SER A 69 -17.96 -0.91 5.14
CA SER A 69 -18.08 0.52 4.85
C SER A 69 -19.19 1.23 5.64
N GLN A 70 -20.17 0.48 6.16
CA GLN A 70 -21.22 1.03 7.02
C GLN A 70 -20.73 1.34 8.44
N LYS A 71 -19.60 0.75 8.85
CA LYS A 71 -19.02 0.96 10.17
C LYS A 71 -18.13 2.20 10.21
N TYR A 72 -18.05 2.81 11.38
CA TYR A 72 -17.18 3.96 11.61
C TYR A 72 -15.75 3.53 11.96
N THR A 73 -14.79 4.40 11.66
CA THR A 73 -13.39 4.19 12.06
C THR A 73 -13.30 4.07 13.59
N GLY A 74 -12.60 3.05 14.06
CA GLY A 74 -12.42 2.77 15.48
C GLY A 74 -13.44 1.79 16.06
N GLU A 75 -14.54 1.50 15.34
CA GLU A 75 -15.48 0.45 15.74
C GLU A 75 -14.85 -0.93 15.65
N LYS A 76 -15.47 -1.90 16.34
CA LYS A 76 -15.06 -3.30 16.32
C LYS A 76 -16.04 -4.12 15.49
N ALA A 77 -15.52 -5.06 14.70
CA ALA A 77 -16.30 -6.06 13.98
C ALA A 77 -15.91 -7.46 14.41
N LEU A 78 -16.90 -8.35 14.49
CA LEU A 78 -16.69 -9.77 14.78
C LEU A 78 -16.46 -10.50 13.46
N VAL A 79 -15.25 -11.01 13.25
CA VAL A 79 -14.87 -11.71 12.03
C VAL A 79 -14.62 -13.18 12.35
N LYS A 80 -15.40 -14.06 11.73
CA LYS A 80 -15.27 -15.51 11.87
C LYS A 80 -14.47 -16.05 10.71
N VAL A 81 -13.42 -16.81 11.00
CA VAL A 81 -12.55 -17.40 9.98
C VAL A 81 -12.35 -18.90 10.21
N LEU A 82 -12.08 -19.61 9.12
CA LEU A 82 -11.53 -20.96 9.16
C LEU A 82 -10.01 -20.88 8.96
N ARG A 83 -9.26 -21.44 9.91
CA ARG A 83 -7.80 -21.59 9.85
C ARG A 83 -7.45 -23.00 10.28
N ASP A 84 -6.65 -23.71 9.49
CA ASP A 84 -6.24 -25.09 9.77
C ASP A 84 -7.45 -25.99 10.12
N SER A 85 -8.54 -25.83 9.34
CA SER A 85 -9.82 -26.52 9.52
C SER A 85 -10.54 -26.26 10.87
N LYS A 86 -10.08 -25.28 11.65
CA LYS A 86 -10.69 -24.84 12.91
C LYS A 86 -11.30 -23.46 12.76
N VAL A 87 -12.45 -23.27 13.39
CA VAL A 87 -13.14 -21.98 13.39
C VAL A 87 -12.54 -21.11 14.49
N HIS A 88 -12.15 -19.90 14.10
CA HIS A 88 -11.69 -18.85 15.00
C HIS A 88 -12.59 -17.63 14.84
N GLU A 89 -12.68 -16.84 15.90
CA GLU A 89 -13.47 -15.61 15.91
C GLU A 89 -12.65 -14.49 16.52
N PHE A 90 -12.53 -13.38 15.78
CA PHE A 90 -11.70 -12.24 16.16
C PHE A 90 -12.55 -10.99 16.22
N LYS A 91 -12.36 -10.19 17.29
CA LYS A 91 -12.96 -8.88 17.41
C LYS A 91 -11.97 -7.82 16.93
N ILE A 92 -12.07 -7.45 15.66
CA ILE A 92 -11.11 -6.60 14.95
C ILE A 92 -11.53 -5.14 15.03
N ARG A 93 -10.61 -4.23 15.37
CA ARG A 93 -10.85 -2.79 15.32
C ARG A 93 -10.63 -2.29 13.89
N LEU A 94 -11.64 -1.65 13.31
CA LEU A 94 -11.59 -1.12 11.95
C LEU A 94 -10.83 0.21 11.92
N ALA A 95 -9.99 0.38 10.90
CA ALA A 95 -9.23 1.59 10.64
C ALA A 95 -9.36 2.02 9.18
N THR A 96 -8.95 3.25 8.88
CA THR A 96 -8.88 3.72 7.49
C THR A 96 -7.74 3.02 6.74
N HIS A 97 -7.99 2.68 5.47
CA HIS A 97 -6.98 2.06 4.61
C HIS A 97 -5.86 3.06 4.31
N LYS A 98 -4.61 2.69 4.62
CA LYS A 98 -3.42 3.47 4.27
C LYS A 98 -2.76 2.84 3.06
N ARG A 99 -2.73 3.59 1.95
CA ARG A 99 -2.02 3.20 0.73
C ARG A 99 -0.58 3.73 0.76
N LEU A 100 0.36 2.98 0.19
CA LEU A 100 1.73 3.45 -0.04
C LEU A 100 1.74 4.68 -0.97
N VAL A 101 1.03 4.58 -2.10
CA VAL A 101 0.75 5.70 -3.00
C VAL A 101 -0.60 6.30 -2.63
N ALA A 102 -0.59 7.47 -1.99
CA ALA A 102 -1.79 8.12 -1.51
C ALA A 102 -2.72 8.53 -2.67
N ALA A 103 -4.00 8.18 -2.58
CA ALA A 103 -5.00 8.56 -3.58
C ALA A 103 -5.29 10.08 -3.61
N HIS A 104 -5.03 10.78 -2.50
CA HIS A 104 -5.21 12.23 -2.37
C HIS A 104 -4.34 12.79 -1.24
N VAL A 105 -3.99 14.07 -1.33
CA VAL A 105 -3.19 14.80 -0.32
C VAL A 105 -4.03 15.62 0.67
N LYS A 106 -5.37 15.42 0.67
CA LYS A 106 -6.32 16.07 1.61
C LYS A 106 -6.20 17.61 1.65
N GLY A 107 -5.95 18.24 0.49
CA GLY A 107 -5.80 19.69 0.39
C GLY A 107 -4.52 20.26 1.02
N ARG A 108 -3.61 19.40 1.49
CA ARG A 108 -2.28 19.82 1.94
C ARG A 108 -1.38 20.07 0.73
N PRO A 109 -0.47 21.04 0.80
CA PRO A 109 0.54 21.20 -0.23
C PRO A 109 1.39 19.92 -0.34
N PRO A 110 1.74 19.46 -1.56
CA PRO A 110 2.63 18.34 -1.73
C PRO A 110 4.00 18.65 -1.10
N SER A 111 4.52 17.71 -0.32
CA SER A 111 5.83 17.87 0.32
C SER A 111 6.94 17.60 -0.69
N TYR A 112 7.96 18.46 -0.69
CA TYR A 112 9.17 18.31 -1.48
C TYR A 112 10.40 18.76 -0.66
N TYR A 113 11.58 18.34 -1.07
CA TYR A 113 12.86 18.74 -0.48
C TYR A 113 13.89 18.92 -1.60
N ILE A 114 14.74 19.95 -1.53
CA ILE A 114 15.72 20.24 -2.57
C ILE A 114 17.11 20.34 -1.95
N VAL A 115 18.08 19.62 -2.52
CA VAL A 115 19.51 19.73 -2.18
C VAL A 115 20.33 19.56 -3.46
N ALA A 116 21.35 20.40 -3.66
CA ALA A 116 22.22 20.39 -4.84
C ALA A 116 21.46 20.34 -6.20
N GLY A 117 20.28 20.95 -6.26
CA GLY A 117 19.41 20.95 -7.45
C GLY A 117 18.51 19.71 -7.58
N PHE A 118 18.74 18.62 -6.84
CA PHE A 118 17.87 17.45 -6.85
C PHE A 118 16.55 17.76 -6.14
N VAL A 119 15.44 17.59 -6.84
CA VAL A 119 14.09 17.80 -6.28
C VAL A 119 13.52 16.47 -5.85
N PHE A 120 13.43 16.25 -4.54
CA PHE A 120 12.84 15.04 -3.96
C PHE A 120 11.37 15.25 -3.64
N ALA A 121 10.52 14.29 -4.02
CA ALA A 121 9.09 14.34 -3.77
C ALA A 121 8.54 12.97 -3.37
N ALA A 122 7.41 12.95 -2.64
CA ALA A 122 6.68 11.73 -2.33
C ALA A 122 5.59 11.47 -3.39
N ILE A 123 5.60 10.29 -4.01
CA ILE A 123 4.63 9.90 -5.04
C ILE A 123 3.22 9.78 -4.46
N SER A 124 2.26 10.35 -5.18
CA SER A 124 0.82 10.26 -4.92
C SER A 124 0.05 10.19 -6.25
N VAL A 125 -1.23 9.81 -6.22
CA VAL A 125 -2.06 9.83 -7.44
C VAL A 125 -2.15 11.23 -8.07
N PRO A 126 -2.33 12.32 -7.29
CA PRO A 126 -2.24 13.68 -7.85
C PRO A 126 -0.89 14.00 -8.50
N TYR A 127 0.22 13.49 -7.94
CA TYR A 127 1.55 13.65 -8.53
C TYR A 127 1.64 12.93 -9.88
N LEU A 128 1.28 11.64 -9.94
CA LEU A 128 1.30 10.87 -11.18
C LEU A 128 0.42 11.49 -12.27
N ARG A 129 -0.77 11.99 -11.89
CA ARG A 129 -1.67 12.67 -12.82
C ARG A 129 -1.12 14.01 -13.32
N SER A 130 -0.35 14.71 -12.49
CA SER A 130 0.30 15.96 -12.88
C SER A 130 1.40 15.71 -13.89
N GLU A 131 2.24 14.70 -13.65
CA GLU A 131 3.41 14.39 -14.47
C GLU A 131 3.04 13.69 -15.79
N TYR A 132 2.07 12.76 -15.76
CA TYR A 132 1.74 11.87 -16.88
C TYR A 132 0.32 12.06 -17.41
N GLY A 133 -0.40 13.08 -16.94
CA GLY A 133 -1.75 13.38 -17.39
C GLY A 133 -2.81 12.39 -16.94
N LYS A 134 -3.93 12.33 -17.67
CA LYS A 134 -5.10 11.50 -17.32
C LYS A 134 -4.81 10.01 -17.48
N ASP A 135 -3.95 9.66 -18.43
CA ASP A 135 -3.60 8.28 -18.79
C ASP A 135 -2.33 7.80 -18.07
N TYR A 136 -2.02 8.37 -16.89
CA TYR A 136 -0.86 8.01 -16.07
C TYR A 136 -0.76 6.51 -15.77
N GLU A 137 -1.89 5.78 -15.77
CA GLU A 137 -1.94 4.33 -15.58
C GLU A 137 -1.25 3.54 -16.70
N TYR A 138 -0.98 4.17 -17.84
CA TYR A 138 -0.28 3.62 -18.99
C TYR A 138 1.07 4.30 -19.22
N ASP A 139 1.14 5.62 -19.03
CA ASP A 139 2.31 6.43 -19.41
C ASP A 139 3.36 6.58 -18.31
N ALA A 140 2.99 6.37 -17.03
CA ALA A 140 3.95 6.45 -15.94
C ALA A 140 4.94 5.25 -15.95
N PRO A 141 6.16 5.41 -15.40
CA PRO A 141 7.14 4.35 -15.32
C PRO A 141 6.59 3.07 -14.69
N VAL A 142 6.82 1.93 -15.34
CA VAL A 142 6.28 0.62 -14.95
C VAL A 142 6.61 0.29 -13.49
N LYS A 143 7.80 0.61 -12.99
CA LYS A 143 8.17 0.39 -11.59
C LYS A 143 7.30 1.15 -10.60
N LEU A 144 6.98 2.42 -10.91
CA LEU A 144 6.07 3.23 -10.10
C LEU A 144 4.64 2.69 -10.17
N LEU A 145 4.18 2.26 -11.35
CA LEU A 145 2.85 1.67 -11.55
C LEU A 145 2.67 0.35 -10.80
N VAL A 146 3.67 -0.53 -10.85
CA VAL A 146 3.66 -1.80 -10.08
C VAL A 146 3.51 -1.52 -8.59
N LYS A 147 4.23 -0.50 -8.07
CA LYS A 147 4.08 -0.09 -6.66
C LYS A 147 2.72 0.54 -6.38
N HIS A 148 2.22 1.38 -7.27
CA HIS A 148 0.89 1.97 -7.14
C HIS A 148 -0.23 0.92 -7.07
N LEU A 149 -0.15 -0.13 -7.88
CA LEU A 149 -1.20 -1.15 -8.02
C LEU A 149 -1.08 -2.30 -7.01
N HIS A 150 0.13 -2.63 -6.56
CA HIS A 150 0.37 -3.91 -5.85
C HIS A 150 1.16 -3.81 -4.55
N ALA A 151 1.86 -2.70 -4.29
CA ALA A 151 2.62 -2.55 -3.05
C ALA A 151 1.72 -2.13 -1.89
N MET A 152 2.01 -2.71 -0.73
CA MET A 152 1.41 -2.36 0.56
C MET A 152 2.42 -1.53 1.34
N ALA A 153 1.96 -0.59 2.15
CA ALA A 153 2.86 0.08 3.08
C ALA A 153 3.23 -0.91 4.20
N GLU A 154 4.52 -1.05 4.47
CA GLU A 154 5.10 -1.87 5.54
C GLU A 154 5.08 -1.13 6.88
N SER A 155 5.09 0.22 6.86
CA SER A 155 4.86 1.03 8.06
C SER A 155 3.72 2.05 7.87
N PRO A 156 3.13 2.60 8.97
CA PRO A 156 2.50 3.93 8.96
C PRO A 156 3.51 4.93 8.39
N ASP A 157 3.31 6.23 8.21
CA ASP A 157 4.37 7.12 7.64
C ASP A 157 5.23 6.75 6.37
N GLU A 158 5.20 5.54 5.78
CA GLU A 158 6.00 5.13 4.62
C GLU A 158 5.53 5.88 3.38
N GLN A 159 6.49 6.30 2.57
CA GLN A 159 6.26 7.01 1.32
C GLN A 159 7.26 6.54 0.27
N LEU A 160 6.78 6.44 -0.97
CA LEU A 160 7.65 6.24 -2.12
C LEU A 160 8.27 7.59 -2.50
N VAL A 161 9.55 7.78 -2.16
CA VAL A 161 10.30 9.00 -2.45
C VAL A 161 11.02 8.86 -3.79
N VAL A 162 10.93 9.86 -4.65
CA VAL A 162 11.62 9.92 -5.94
C VAL A 162 12.47 11.17 -6.05
N VAL A 163 13.50 11.12 -6.89
CA VAL A 163 14.01 12.30 -7.57
C VAL A 163 13.00 12.64 -8.66
N SER A 164 12.26 13.73 -8.47
CA SER A 164 11.28 14.23 -9.44
C SER A 164 12.00 14.74 -10.69
N GLN A 165 12.98 15.61 -10.48
CA GLN A 165 13.82 16.22 -11.52
C GLN A 165 15.12 16.76 -10.89
N VAL A 166 16.08 17.14 -11.74
CA VAL A 166 17.32 17.81 -11.34
C VAL A 166 17.37 19.20 -11.94
N LEU A 167 17.48 20.22 -11.08
CA LEU A 167 17.70 21.61 -11.47
C LEU A 167 19.18 21.79 -11.84
N VAL A 168 19.45 21.85 -13.14
CA VAL A 168 20.82 21.82 -13.70
C VAL A 168 21.71 22.91 -13.11
N SER A 169 22.89 22.51 -12.66
CA SER A 169 23.94 23.35 -12.08
C SER A 169 25.28 22.61 -12.11
N ASP A 170 26.40 23.34 -12.00
CA ASP A 170 27.75 22.74 -12.02
C ASP A 170 27.94 21.63 -10.98
N ILE A 171 27.21 21.67 -9.86
CA ILE A 171 27.29 20.68 -8.78
C ILE A 171 26.64 19.33 -9.13
N ASN A 172 25.78 19.26 -10.14
CA ASN A 172 25.02 18.07 -10.52
C ASN A 172 25.25 17.62 -11.97
N ILE A 173 26.41 17.99 -12.53
CA ILE A 173 26.84 17.55 -13.86
C ILE A 173 26.86 16.02 -13.93
N GLY A 174 26.23 15.47 -14.97
CA GLY A 174 26.11 14.03 -15.21
C GLY A 174 24.86 13.38 -14.60
N TYR A 175 24.02 14.14 -13.90
CA TYR A 175 22.78 13.67 -13.28
C TYR A 175 21.51 14.35 -13.80
N GLU A 176 21.63 15.19 -14.83
CA GLU A 176 20.58 16.09 -15.33
C GLU A 176 19.35 15.36 -15.87
N GLU A 177 19.54 14.14 -16.39
CA GLU A 177 18.47 13.33 -17.00
C GLU A 177 17.70 12.46 -15.99
N ILE A 178 18.05 12.51 -14.71
CA ILE A 178 17.35 11.73 -13.68
C ILE A 178 15.97 12.34 -13.44
N VAL A 179 14.94 11.57 -13.80
CA VAL A 179 13.54 11.95 -13.68
C VAL A 179 12.73 10.82 -13.08
N ASN A 180 11.84 11.15 -12.15
CA ASN A 180 10.88 10.24 -11.52
C ASN A 180 11.46 8.89 -11.08
N THR A 181 12.69 8.88 -10.57
CA THR A 181 13.42 7.66 -10.17
C THR A 181 13.41 7.52 -8.65
N GLN A 182 13.03 6.35 -8.15
CA GLN A 182 12.90 6.12 -6.71
C GLN A 182 14.25 6.17 -6.00
N VAL A 183 14.29 6.83 -4.84
CA VAL A 183 15.39 6.75 -3.88
C VAL A 183 15.15 5.57 -2.95
N LEU A 184 16.10 4.65 -2.89
CA LEU A 184 16.03 3.44 -2.07
C LEU A 184 16.77 3.62 -0.75
N ALA A 185 17.97 4.20 -0.79
CA ALA A 185 18.81 4.42 0.38
C ALA A 185 19.63 5.72 0.26
N PHE A 186 20.05 6.23 1.41
CA PHE A 186 20.98 7.34 1.54
C PHE A 186 22.14 6.91 2.44
N ASN A 187 23.38 7.01 1.95
CA ASN A 187 24.60 6.49 2.60
C ASN A 187 24.43 5.06 3.14
N GLY A 188 23.79 4.18 2.34
CA GLY A 188 23.52 2.77 2.69
C GLY A 188 22.38 2.55 3.69
N GLN A 189 21.73 3.60 4.19
CA GLN A 189 20.57 3.50 5.07
C GLN A 189 19.25 3.62 4.29
N PRO A 190 18.27 2.70 4.48
CA PRO A 190 17.01 2.74 3.74
C PRO A 190 16.19 4.02 3.97
N VAL A 191 15.68 4.60 2.89
CA VAL A 191 14.78 5.76 2.93
C VAL A 191 13.35 5.29 3.15
N LYS A 192 12.72 5.72 4.25
CA LYS A 192 11.34 5.33 4.60
C LYS A 192 10.29 6.31 4.11
N ASN A 193 10.62 7.60 4.14
CA ASN A 193 9.75 8.69 3.72
C ASN A 193 10.55 9.97 3.49
N LEU A 194 9.89 11.01 2.96
CA LEU A 194 10.56 12.24 2.56
C LEU A 194 11.18 12.99 3.76
N LYS A 195 10.49 13.01 4.90
CA LYS A 195 11.01 13.64 6.12
C LYS A 195 12.26 12.93 6.63
N ASN A 196 12.24 11.59 6.59
CA ASN A 196 13.39 10.77 6.94
C ASN A 196 14.59 11.07 6.02
N LEU A 197 14.40 11.15 4.70
CA LEU A 197 15.46 11.55 3.78
C LEU A 197 16.04 12.94 4.11
N ALA A 198 15.18 13.95 4.27
CA ALA A 198 15.61 15.30 4.60
C ALA A 198 16.43 15.34 5.91
N THR A 199 15.98 14.61 6.93
CA THR A 199 16.69 14.51 8.22
C THR A 199 18.06 13.83 8.05
N MET A 200 18.17 12.82 7.19
CA MET A 200 19.44 12.11 6.94
C MET A 200 20.44 13.02 6.22
N VAL A 201 19.97 13.79 5.23
CA VAL A 201 20.80 14.76 4.50
C VAL A 201 21.26 15.89 5.43
N GLU A 202 20.36 16.49 6.20
CA GLU A 202 20.67 17.62 7.10
C GLU A 202 21.64 17.24 8.23
N ASN A 203 21.61 15.99 8.68
CA ASN A 203 22.52 15.50 9.72
C ASN A 203 23.77 14.82 9.15
N CYS A 204 23.93 14.75 7.83
CA CYS A 204 25.09 14.13 7.21
C CYS A 204 26.35 14.94 7.52
N LYS A 205 27.39 14.24 7.98
CA LYS A 205 28.74 14.79 8.21
C LYS A 205 29.81 14.09 7.39
N ASP A 206 29.38 13.13 6.57
CA ASP A 206 30.27 12.42 5.66
C ASP A 206 30.66 13.36 4.51
N GLU A 207 31.75 13.03 3.82
CA GLU A 207 32.26 13.83 2.71
C GLU A 207 31.31 13.84 1.50
N PHE A 208 30.53 12.78 1.32
CA PHE A 208 29.66 12.58 0.16
C PHE A 208 28.20 12.32 0.54
N LEU A 209 27.30 12.73 -0.34
CA LEU A 209 25.85 12.49 -0.23
C LEU A 209 25.46 11.39 -1.21
N LYS A 210 25.58 10.13 -0.78
CA LYS A 210 25.30 8.98 -1.65
C LYS A 210 23.81 8.63 -1.65
N PHE A 211 23.14 8.82 -2.78
CA PHE A 211 21.78 8.37 -3.03
C PHE A 211 21.80 7.09 -3.88
N ASP A 212 21.34 5.98 -3.31
CA ASP A 212 21.12 4.74 -4.05
C ASP A 212 19.70 4.79 -4.66
N LEU A 213 19.63 4.76 -5.98
CA LEU A 213 18.41 4.92 -6.75
C LEU A 213 17.93 3.58 -7.33
N GLU A 214 16.68 3.54 -7.78
CA GLU A 214 16.19 2.43 -8.59
C GLU A 214 16.98 2.31 -9.91
N TYR A 215 17.00 1.11 -10.50
CA TYR A 215 17.82 0.74 -11.67
C TYR A 215 19.33 0.66 -11.40
N ASP A 216 19.71 0.37 -10.15
CA ASP A 216 21.11 0.22 -9.69
C ASP A 216 21.96 1.47 -9.97
N GLN A 217 21.31 2.64 -10.02
CA GLN A 217 21.95 3.93 -10.20
C GLN A 217 22.40 4.51 -8.86
N VAL A 218 23.50 5.26 -8.87
CA VAL A 218 24.05 5.93 -7.70
C VAL A 218 24.40 7.37 -8.06
N CYS A 219 23.98 8.30 -7.20
CA CYS A 219 24.43 9.69 -7.21
C CYS A 219 25.23 9.96 -5.94
N SER A 220 26.35 10.67 -6.02
CA SER A 220 27.24 10.94 -4.87
C SER A 220 27.78 12.36 -4.86
#